data_AF-A0A2M8NYR9-F1
#
_entry.id   AF-A0A2M8NYR9-F1
#
_cell.length_a   1.000
_cell.length_b   1.000
_cell.length_c   1.000
_cell.angle_alpha   90.00
_cell.angle_beta   90.00
_cell.angle_gamma   90.00
#
_symmetry.space_group_name_H-M   'P 1'
#
loop_
_entity.id
_entity.type
_entity.pdbx_description
1 polymer ?
#
loop_
_entity_poly.entity_id
_entity_poly.type
_entity_poly.pdbx_seq_one_letter_code
_entity_poly.pdbx_strand_id
1 'polypeptide(L)'
;MPRTTLNDRERKARIREREVRRLRAQLALLDDISEAQLRALHEAAAAAERGAPLSADSPYAKDLVKMGVLRIAEGKLVLTKLGKEYLEDLAEAE
;
A
#
# COMPACT_ATOMS: atom_id res chain seq x y z
N MET A 1 22.97 -13.11 -31.88
CA MET A 1 21.73 -12.36 -32.24
C MET A 1 21.49 -11.30 -31.18
N PRO A 2 21.50 -9.99 -31.50
CA PRO A 2 21.23 -8.96 -30.50
C PRO A 2 19.73 -8.99 -30.17
N ARG A 3 19.37 -9.26 -28.91
CA ARG A 3 17.98 -9.18 -28.45
C ARG A 3 17.54 -7.72 -28.57
N THR A 4 16.66 -7.43 -29.50
CA THR A 4 16.31 -6.07 -29.94
C THR A 4 15.69 -5.24 -28.81
N THR A 5 16.13 -4.00 -28.68
CA THR A 5 15.65 -2.97 -27.75
C THR A 5 14.13 -2.71 -27.83
N LEU A 6 13.51 -3.03 -28.98
CA LEU A 6 12.07 -2.93 -29.20
C LEU A 6 11.28 -3.91 -28.31
N ASN A 7 11.74 -5.16 -28.20
CA ASN A 7 11.08 -6.20 -27.40
C ASN A 7 11.17 -5.90 -25.89
N ASP A 8 12.25 -5.23 -25.47
CA ASP A 8 12.41 -4.72 -24.10
C ASP A 8 11.47 -3.54 -23.79
N ARG A 9 11.24 -2.64 -24.76
CA ARG A 9 10.27 -1.53 -24.63
C ARG A 9 8.83 -2.05 -24.49
N GLU A 10 8.43 -3.00 -25.32
CA GLU A 10 7.09 -3.62 -25.25
C GLU A 10 6.90 -4.42 -23.95
N ARG A 11 7.95 -5.10 -23.48
CA ARG A 11 7.94 -5.78 -22.19
C ARG A 11 7.79 -4.80 -21.03
N LYS A 12 8.57 -3.72 -21.02
CA LYS A 12 8.48 -2.65 -20.02
C LYS A 12 7.12 -1.95 -20.04
N ALA A 13 6.56 -1.69 -21.22
CA ALA A 13 5.22 -1.12 -21.36
C ALA A 13 4.16 -2.04 -20.72
N ARG A 14 4.19 -3.34 -21.01
CA ARG A 14 3.29 -4.33 -20.39
C ARG A 14 3.43 -4.43 -18.87
N ILE A 15 4.66 -4.32 -18.35
CA ILE A 15 4.90 -4.32 -16.89
C ILE A 15 4.27 -3.07 -16.27
N ARG A 16 4.55 -1.88 -16.82
CA ARG A 16 3.99 -0.62 -16.33
C ARG A 16 2.47 -0.62 -16.35
N GLU A 17 1.84 -1.12 -17.42
CA GLU A 17 0.38 -1.21 -17.47
C GLU A 17 -0.20 -2.07 -16.33
N ARG A 18 0.44 -3.19 -16.01
CA ARG A 18 0.00 -4.06 -14.91
C ARG A 18 0.15 -3.37 -13.57
N GLU A 19 1.25 -2.64 -13.37
CA GLU A 19 1.49 -1.85 -12.15
C GLU A 19 0.45 -0.73 -12.02
N VAL A 20 0.15 0.00 -13.09
CA VAL A 20 -0.85 1.06 -13.10
C VAL A 20 -2.25 0.50 -12.80
N ARG A 21 -2.63 -0.64 -13.38
CA ARG A 21 -3.92 -1.28 -13.07
C ARG A 21 -4.01 -1.70 -11.61
N ARG A 22 -2.93 -2.25 -11.06
CA ARG A 22 -2.87 -2.64 -9.64
C ARG A 22 -2.98 -1.43 -8.73
N LEU A 23 -2.24 -0.35 -9.03
CA LEU A 23 -2.28 0.88 -8.26
C LEU A 23 -3.66 1.52 -8.30
N ARG A 24 -4.31 1.60 -9.47
CA ARG A 24 -5.68 2.10 -9.58
C ARG A 24 -6.68 1.28 -8.75
N ALA A 25 -6.56 -0.04 -8.75
CA ALA A 25 -7.40 -0.88 -7.93
C ALA A 25 -7.16 -0.67 -6.42
N GLN A 26 -5.91 -0.39 -6.03
CA GLN A 26 -5.56 -0.05 -4.64
C GLN A 26 -6.12 1.30 -4.22
N LEU A 27 -5.99 2.33 -5.07
CA LEU A 27 -6.55 3.66 -4.83
C LEU A 27 -8.07 3.63 -4.71
N ALA A 28 -8.76 2.90 -5.60
CA ALA A 28 -10.21 2.74 -5.51
C ALA A 28 -10.67 2.10 -4.20
N LEU A 29 -9.88 1.18 -3.62
CA LEU A 29 -10.17 0.60 -2.31
C LEU A 29 -9.90 1.58 -1.16
N LEU A 30 -9.00 2.54 -1.34
CA LEU A 30 -8.75 3.59 -0.36
C LEU A 30 -9.85 4.65 -0.37
N ASP A 31 -10.42 4.97 -1.52
CA ASP A 31 -11.57 5.86 -1.62
C ASP A 31 -12.78 5.34 -0.81
N ASP A 32 -12.93 4.01 -0.73
CA ASP A 32 -13.98 3.33 0.03
C ASP A 32 -13.55 2.89 1.45
N ILE A 33 -12.47 3.47 2.00
CA ILE A 33 -11.98 3.06 3.32
C ILE A 33 -13.00 3.41 4.42
N SER A 34 -13.33 2.43 5.25
CA SER A 34 -14.21 2.66 6.40
C SER A 34 -13.49 3.38 7.54
N GLU A 35 -14.23 4.08 8.39
CA GLU A 35 -13.67 4.72 9.60
C GLU A 35 -12.93 3.71 10.51
N ALA A 36 -13.44 2.47 10.62
CA ALA A 36 -12.80 1.44 11.42
C ALA A 36 -11.44 1.02 10.85
N GLN A 37 -11.33 0.88 9.52
CA GLN A 37 -10.08 0.60 8.84
C GLN A 37 -9.11 1.78 8.93
N LEU A 38 -9.62 3.01 8.83
CA LEU A 38 -8.83 4.22 8.99
C LEU A 38 -8.22 4.31 10.40
N ARG A 39 -9.02 4.07 11.45
CA ARG A 39 -8.52 4.01 12.84
C ARG A 39 -7.44 2.93 13.00
N ALA A 40 -7.66 1.75 12.44
CA ALA A 40 -6.66 0.67 12.46
C ALA A 40 -5.37 1.04 11.72
N LEU A 41 -5.46 1.83 10.64
CA LEU A 41 -4.29 2.36 9.94
C LEU A 41 -3.51 3.35 10.81
N HIS A 42 -4.19 4.29 11.47
CA HIS A 42 -3.55 5.21 12.42
C HIS A 42 -2.89 4.48 13.59
N GLU A 43 -3.56 3.47 14.16
CA GLU A 43 -3.00 2.63 15.22
C GLU A 43 -1.74 1.90 14.75
N ALA A 44 -1.77 1.32 13.54
CA ALA A 44 -0.63 0.64 12.96
C ALA A 44 0.53 1.60 12.69
N ALA A 45 0.26 2.81 12.18
CA ALA A 45 1.26 3.84 11.96
C ALA A 45 1.90 4.30 13.28
N ALA A 46 1.08 4.65 14.29
CA ALA A 46 1.57 5.05 15.61
C ALA A 46 2.34 3.92 16.32
N ALA A 47 1.96 2.66 16.12
CA ALA A 47 2.66 1.50 16.66
C ALA A 47 4.03 1.32 15.98
N ALA A 48 4.10 1.52 14.66
CA ALA A 48 5.36 1.49 13.91
C ALA A 48 6.32 2.61 14.33
N GLU A 49 5.82 3.84 14.54
CA GLU A 49 6.62 4.97 15.03
C GLU A 49 7.17 4.73 16.44
N ARG A 50 6.38 4.09 17.30
CA ARG A 50 6.82 3.70 18.66
C ARG A 50 7.76 2.49 18.68
N GLY A 51 8.14 1.95 17.52
CA GLY A 51 9.04 0.80 17.40
C GLY A 51 8.39 -0.55 17.74
N ALA A 52 7.07 -0.61 17.87
CA ALA A 52 6.30 -1.80 18.20
C ALA A 52 5.23 -2.11 17.13
N PRO A 53 5.63 -2.52 15.91
CA PRO A 53 4.67 -2.73 14.84
C PRO A 53 3.71 -3.88 15.15
N LEU A 54 2.44 -3.71 14.76
CA LEU A 54 1.35 -4.65 15.04
C LEU A 54 1.56 -6.00 14.35
N SER A 55 0.99 -7.07 14.94
CA SER A 55 0.96 -8.40 14.32
C SER A 55 0.13 -8.40 13.03
N ALA A 56 0.53 -9.23 12.07
CA ALA A 56 -0.23 -9.52 10.86
C ALA A 56 -1.60 -10.18 11.11
N ASP A 57 -1.88 -10.65 12.33
CA ASP A 57 -3.16 -11.27 12.70
C ASP A 57 -4.26 -10.27 13.08
N SER A 58 -3.99 -8.96 13.04
CA SER A 58 -4.99 -7.94 13.32
C SER A 58 -6.20 -8.05 12.37
N PRO A 59 -7.45 -7.85 12.85
CA PRO A 59 -8.66 -8.05 12.06
C PRO A 59 -8.73 -7.21 10.78
N TYR A 60 -8.06 -6.06 10.73
CA TYR A 60 -8.01 -5.17 9.55
C TYR A 60 -6.69 -5.28 8.77
N ALA A 61 -5.75 -6.13 9.21
CA ALA A 61 -4.44 -6.31 8.58
C ALA A 61 -4.56 -6.68 7.09
N LYS A 62 -5.45 -7.63 6.78
CA LYS A 62 -5.62 -8.15 5.41
C LYS A 62 -6.15 -7.09 4.46
N ASP A 63 -7.11 -6.29 4.91
CA ASP A 63 -7.73 -5.23 4.10
C ASP A 63 -6.74 -4.10 3.84
N LEU A 64 -6.04 -3.63 4.87
CA LEU A 64 -5.04 -2.57 4.75
C LEU A 64 -3.84 -3.00 3.88
N VAL A 65 -3.47 -4.29 3.91
CA VAL A 65 -2.45 -4.84 3.00
C VAL A 65 -2.98 -4.94 1.56
N LYS A 66 -4.26 -5.27 1.38
CA LYS A 66 -4.90 -5.31 0.05
C LYS A 66 -4.97 -3.92 -0.58
N MET A 67 -5.32 -2.91 0.21
CA MET A 67 -5.28 -1.48 -0.16
C MET A 67 -3.86 -0.99 -0.45
N GLY A 68 -2.83 -1.70 0.02
CA GLY A 68 -1.44 -1.38 -0.26
C GLY A 68 -0.83 -0.32 0.66
N VAL A 69 -1.55 0.11 1.71
CA VAL A 69 -1.08 1.06 2.72
C VAL A 69 -0.23 0.39 3.80
N LEU A 70 -0.46 -0.90 4.06
CA LEU A 70 0.40 -1.73 4.91
C LEU A 70 1.03 -2.86 4.09
N ARG A 71 2.15 -3.38 4.58
CA ARG A 71 2.75 -4.63 4.12
C ARG A 71 3.16 -5.48 5.30
N ILE A 72 3.20 -6.81 5.10
CA ILE A 72 3.70 -7.73 6.12
C ILE A 72 5.20 -7.92 5.91
N ALA A 73 5.99 -7.61 6.92
CA ALA A 73 7.41 -7.89 7.00
C ALA A 73 7.71 -8.59 8.32
N GLU A 74 8.32 -9.78 8.27
CA GLU A 74 8.67 -10.56 9.47
C GLU A 74 7.47 -10.83 10.41
N GLY A 75 6.28 -11.05 9.84
CA GLY A 75 5.04 -11.27 10.61
C GLY A 75 4.45 -10.00 11.23
N LYS A 76 5.01 -8.83 10.96
CA LYS A 76 4.56 -7.53 11.47
C LYS A 76 4.04 -6.64 10.35
N LEU A 77 3.10 -5.77 10.69
CA LEU A 77 2.56 -4.76 9.80
C LEU A 77 3.50 -3.56 9.75
N VAL A 78 3.90 -3.19 8.54
CA VAL A 78 4.77 -2.05 8.27
C VAL A 78 4.09 -1.13 7.28
N LEU A 79 4.15 0.17 7.56
CA LEU A 79 3.60 1.22 6.70
C LEU A 79 4.35 1.27 5.36
N THR A 80 3.61 1.29 4.25
CA THR A 80 4.18 1.46 2.91
C THR A 80 4.35 2.94 2.58
N LYS A 81 4.96 3.24 1.43
CA LYS A 81 5.03 4.62 0.91
C LYS A 81 3.61 5.19 0.67
N LEU A 82 2.73 4.40 0.06
CA LEU A 82 1.33 4.78 -0.19
C LEU A 82 0.59 5.09 1.12
N GLY A 83 0.79 4.27 2.16
CA GLY A 83 0.16 4.50 3.46
C GLY A 83 0.64 5.76 4.16
N LYS A 84 1.90 6.17 3.94
CA LYS A 84 2.42 7.45 4.45
C LYS A 84 1.79 8.62 3.73
N GLU A 85 1.86 8.62 2.39
CA GLU A 85 1.28 9.68 1.56
C GLU A 85 -0.21 9.86 1.87
N TYR A 86 -0.97 8.77 2.00
CA TYR A 86 -2.38 8.83 2.34
C TYR A 86 -2.67 9.45 3.73
N LEU A 87 -1.83 9.19 4.73
CA LEU A 87 -1.98 9.78 6.06
C LEU A 87 -1.55 11.26 6.09
N GLU A 88 -0.54 11.63 5.31
CA GLU A 88 -0.10 13.02 5.13
C GLU A 88 -1.19 13.84 4.43
N ASP A 89 -1.75 13.33 3.33
CA ASP A 89 -2.85 13.96 2.59
C ASP A 89 -4.09 14.19 3.48
N LEU A 90 -4.41 13.23 4.36
CA LEU A 90 -5.50 13.37 5.33
C LEU A 90 -5.22 14.43 6.40
N ALA A 91 -3.98 14.54 6.87
CA ALA A 91 -3.59 15.53 7.87
C ALA A 91 -3.55 16.95 7.30
N GLU A 92 -3.31 17.12 5.99
CA GLU A 92 -3.37 18.41 5.31
C GLU A 92 -4.81 18.86 4.99
N ALA A 93 -5.77 17.93 4.95
CA ALA A 93 -7.17 18.21 4.66
C ALA A 93 -7.98 18.68 5.90
N GLU A 94 -7.44 18.52 7.12
CA GLU A 94 -7.97 19.04 8.40
C GLU A 94 -7.49 20.46 8.72
#